data_AF-A0A3X4R5A9-F1
#
_entry.id   AF-A0A3X4R5A9-F1
#
_cell.length_a   1.000
_cell.length_b   1.000
_cell.length_c   1.000
_cell.angle_alpha   90.00
_cell.angle_beta   90.00
_cell.angle_gamma   90.00
#
_symmetry.space_group_name_H-M   'P 1'
#
loop_
_entity.id
_entity.type
_entity.pdbx_description
1 polymer ?
#
loop_
_entity_poly.entity_id
_entity_poly.type
_entity_poly.pdbx_seq_one_letter_code
_entity_poly.pdbx_strand_id
1 'polypeptide(L)' 'MLRFVKPGDIFCFKLDEDRYCFGRIITLMTVGHLSELFDIIKKPPGITELEIS' A
#
# COMPACT_ATOMS: atom_id res chain seq x y z
N MET A 1 1.43 12.51 9.92
CA MET A 1 1.26 12.51 8.45
C MET A 1 2.61 12.20 7.82
N LEU A 2 2.70 11.17 6.97
CA LEU A 2 3.96 10.84 6.31
C LEU A 2 4.28 11.92 5.27
N ARG A 3 5.46 12.52 5.39
CA ARG A 3 5.91 13.60 4.50
C ARG A 3 6.21 12.99 3.13
N PHE A 4 5.75 13.66 2.06
CA PHE A 4 5.95 13.27 0.66
C PHE A 4 5.11 12.07 0.14
N VAL A 5 4.17 11.57 0.93
CA VAL A 5 3.18 10.60 0.47
C VAL A 5 2.00 11.35 -0.16
N LYS A 6 1.57 10.93 -1.35
CA LYS A 6 0.49 11.56 -2.12
C LYS A 6 -0.56 10.54 -2.57
N PRO A 7 -1.79 10.99 -2.90
CA PRO A 7 -2.78 10.14 -3.56
C PRO A 7 -2.20 9.43 -4.78
N GLY A 8 -2.48 8.13 -4.89
CA GLY A 8 -1.95 7.26 -5.93
C GLY A 8 -0.66 6.51 -5.57
N ASP A 9 0.06 6.92 -4.53
CA ASP A 9 1.27 6.18 -4.11
C ASP A 9 0.92 4.77 -3.65
N ILE A 10 1.73 3.80 -4.08
CA ILE A 10 1.64 2.40 -3.68
C ILE A 10 2.58 2.15 -2.51
N PHE A 11 2.10 1.45 -1.49
CA PHE A 11 2.89 1.06 -0.34
C PHE A 11 2.85 -0.46 -0.11
N CYS A 12 3.88 -0.96 0.58
CA CYS A 12 4.06 -2.35 0.96
C CYS A 12 4.27 -2.41 2.48
N PHE A 13 3.65 -3.38 3.14
CA PHE A 13 3.84 -3.63 4.56
C PHE A 13 3.95 -5.13 4.85
N LYS A 14 4.72 -5.46 5.88
CA LYS A 14 4.95 -6.83 6.32
C LYS A 14 3.74 -7.32 7.13
N LEU A 15 3.16 -8.44 6.73
CA LEU A 15 2.08 -9.11 7.47
C LEU A 15 2.65 -10.05 8.54
N ASP A 16 3.66 -10.85 8.16
CA ASP A 16 4.45 -11.71 9.05
C ASP A 16 5.84 -11.96 8.46
N GLU A 17 6.61 -12.89 9.02
CA GLU A 17 8.01 -13.16 8.67
C GLU A 17 8.31 -13.16 7.17
N ASP A 18 7.43 -13.77 6.37
CA ASP A 18 7.65 -14.01 4.94
C ASP A 18 6.54 -13.47 4.05
N ARG A 19 5.51 -12.80 4.59
CA ARG A 19 4.36 -12.33 3.80
C ARG A 19 4.24 -10.81 3.81
N TYR A 20 3.95 -10.26 2.64
CA TYR A 20 3.76 -8.84 2.40
C TYR A 20 2.39 -8.57 1.78
N CYS A 21 1.81 -7.45 2.21
CA CYS A 21 0.56 -6.92 1.71
C CYS A 21 0.81 -5.53 1.11
N PHE A 22 -0.12 -5.11 0.27
CA PHE A 22 0.02 -3.91 -0.55
C PHE A 22 -1.24 -3.06 -0.49
N GLY A 23 -1.09 -1.77 -0.73
CA GLY A 23 -2.21 -0.85 -0.80
C GLY A 23 -1.86 0.44 -1.52
N ARG A 24 -2.86 1.29 -1.69
CA ARG A 24 -2.74 2.60 -2.35
C ARG A 24 -3.28 3.71 -1.47
N ILE A 25 -2.61 4.85 -1.50
CA ILE A 25 -3.09 6.07 -0.85
C ILE A 25 -4.23 6.65 -1.68
N ILE A 26 -5.41 6.78 -1.07
CA ILE A 26 -6.58 7.38 -1.72
C ILE A 26 -6.60 8.89 -1.54
N THR A 27 -6.42 9.36 -0.30
CA THR A 27 -6.45 10.79 0.00
C THR A 27 -5.77 11.12 1.33
N LEU A 28 -5.46 12.39 1.54
CA LEU A 28 -5.03 12.95 2.81
C LEU A 28 -6.21 13.61 3.52
N MET A 29 -6.49 13.17 4.75
CA MET A 29 -7.48 13.76 5.65
C MET A 29 -6.81 14.43 6.84
N THR A 30 -7.56 15.25 7.59
CA THR A 30 -7.07 15.91 8.82
C THR A 30 -6.47 14.92 9.83
N VAL A 31 -7.01 13.70 9.90
CA VAL A 31 -6.56 12.66 10.85
C VAL A 31 -5.44 11.76 10.30
N GLY A 32 -5.14 11.81 9.01
CA GLY A 32 -4.14 10.92 8.38
C GLY A 32 -4.45 10.58 6.93
N HIS A 33 -3.70 9.62 6.37
CA HIS A 33 -3.96 9.12 5.03
C HIS A 33 -5.08 8.08 5.06
N LEU A 34 -6.02 8.20 4.13
CA LEU A 34 -6.95 7.14 3.81
C LEU A 34 -6.31 6.26 2.73
N SER A 35 -6.36 4.95 2.93
CA SER A 35 -5.74 3.97 2.06
C SER A 35 -6.70 2.84 1.76
N GLU A 36 -6.63 2.29 0.56
CA GLU A 36 -7.22 0.99 0.22
C GLU A 36 -6.15 -0.10 0.36
N LEU A 37 -6.59 -1.30 0.73
CA LEU A 37 -5.74 -2.49 0.76
C LEU A 37 -6.13 -3.38 -0.42
N PHE A 38 -5.13 -3.89 -1.14
CA PHE A 38 -5.36 -4.87 -2.18
C PHE A 38 -5.52 -6.27 -1.56
N ASP A 39 -6.36 -7.10 -2.16
CA ASP A 39 -6.49 -8.52 -1.80
C ASP A 39 -5.33 -9.34 -2.39
N ILE A 40 -4.10 -8.96 -2.01
CA ILE A 40 -2.85 -9.48 -2.56
C ILE A 40 -1.89 -9.75 -1.41
N ILE A 41 -1.47 -11.00 -1.29
CA ILE A 41 -0.47 -11.45 -0.32
C ILE A 41 0.66 -12.14 -1.07
N LYS A 42 1.89 -11.63 -0.93
CA LYS A 42 3.06 -12.16 -1.63
C LYS A 42 4.19 -12.50 -0.66
N LYS A 43 5.01 -13.48 -1.06
CA LYS A 43 6.27 -13.78 -0.38
C LYS A 43 7.34 -12.70 -0.61
N PRO A 44 7.60 -12.26 -1.85
CA PRO A 44 8.49 -11.13 -2.08
C PRO A 44 7.77 -9.78 -1.89
N PRO A 45 8.46 -8.73 -1.40
CA PRO A 45 7.92 -7.38 -1.25
C PRO A 45 7.90 -6.61 -2.58
N GLY A 46 7.30 -7.19 -3.62
CA GLY A 46 7.25 -6.61 -4.96
C GLY A 46 5.90 -6.80 -5.64
N ILE A 47 5.39 -5.73 -6.25
CA ILE A 47 4.11 -5.70 -6.97
C ILE A 47 4.28 -4.99 -8.32
N THR A 48 3.49 -5.39 -9.30
CA THR A 48 3.47 -4.81 -10.65
C THR A 48 2.15 -4.12 -10.93
N GLU A 49 2.12 -3.23 -11.93
CA GLU A 49 0.89 -2.51 -12.32
C GLU A 49 -0.23 -3.46 -12.73
N LEU A 50 0.10 -4.59 -13.38
CA LEU A 50 -0.86 -5.62 -13.79
C LEU A 50 -1.59 -6.28 -12.60
N GLU A 51 -0.95 -6.31 -11.43
CA GLU A 51 -1.52 -6.91 -10.23
C GLU A 51 -2.48 -5.96 -9.51
N ILE A 52 -2.40 -4.66 -9.78
CA ILE A 52 -3.23 -3.61 -9.14
C ILE A 52 -4.25 -2.96 -10.09
N SER A 53 -4.34 -3.47 -11.32
CA SER A 53 -5.24 -2.97 -12.38
C SER A 53 -6.66 -3.49 -12.26
#